data_AF-A0A2V6DHJ2-F1
#
_entry.id   AF-A0A2V6DHJ2-F1
#
_cell.length_a   1.000
_cell.length_b   1.000
_cell.length_c   1.000
_cell.angle_alpha   90.00
_cell.angle_beta   90.00
_cell.angle_gamma   90.00
#
_symmetry.space_group_name_H-M   'P 1'
#
loop_
_entity.id
_entity.type
_entity.pdbx_description
1 polymer ?
#
loop_
_entity_poly.entity_id
_entity_poly.type
_entity_poly.pdbx_seq_one_letter_code
_entity_poly.pdbx_strand_id
1 'polypeptide(L)'
;MNFCGVTILTDPVLFSRIGIRLPFLTIGPKRLTEPALTFAELPPIDLVLLSHAHFDHIDRRTLKLFPESTRVITASQTRDLLRRTKF
;
A
#
# COMPACT_ATOMS: atom_id res chain seq x y z
N MET A 1 -2.73 -11.65 6.04
CA MET A 1 -2.68 -12.71 7.08
C MET A 1 -3.64 -12.36 8.20
N ASN A 2 -4.25 -13.34 8.86
CA ASN A 2 -5.00 -13.11 10.09
C ASN A 2 -4.15 -13.61 11.27
N PHE A 3 -3.93 -12.75 12.26
CA PHE A 3 -3.17 -13.07 13.46
C PHE A 3 -4.02 -12.75 14.68
N CYS A 4 -4.50 -13.80 15.36
CA CYS A 4 -5.36 -13.67 16.56
C CYS A 4 -6.56 -12.74 16.36
N GLY A 5 -7.20 -12.79 15.18
CA GLY A 5 -8.36 -11.95 14.85
C GLY A 5 -8.01 -10.60 14.21
N VAL A 6 -6.72 -10.22 14.15
CA VAL A 6 -6.26 -9.00 13.47
C VAL A 6 -5.86 -9.34 12.04
N THR A 7 -6.48 -8.66 11.07
CA THR A 7 -6.16 -8.83 9.65
C THR A 7 -5.06 -7.86 9.24
N ILE A 8 -3.89 -8.42 8.92
CA ILE A 8 -2.66 -7.70 8.61
C ILE A 8 -2.32 -7.86 7.13
N LEU A 9 -2.04 -6.76 6.44
CA LEU A 9 -1.56 -6.73 5.06
C LEU A 9 -0.16 -6.09 4.98
N THR A 10 0.77 -6.76 4.32
CA THR A 10 2.17 -6.31 4.23
C THR A 10 2.45 -5.72 2.85
N ASP A 11 3.15 -4.59 2.79
CA ASP A 11 3.67 -3.94 1.57
C ASP A 11 2.68 -3.94 0.38
N PRO A 12 1.46 -3.39 0.55
CA PRO A 12 0.43 -3.54 -0.45
C PRO A 12 0.72 -2.67 -1.68
N VAL A 13 0.85 -3.33 -2.83
CA VAL A 13 0.95 -2.71 -4.15
C VAL A 13 -0.10 -3.35 -5.06
N LEU A 14 -1.16 -2.61 -5.39
CA LEU A 14 -2.29 -3.12 -6.18
C LEU A 14 -2.37 -2.54 -7.60
N PHE A 15 -1.52 -1.58 -7.95
CA PHE A 15 -1.53 -0.97 -9.27
C PHE A 15 -0.56 -1.63 -10.24
N SER A 16 -0.87 -1.58 -11.53
CA SER A 16 -0.10 -2.23 -12.60
C SER A 16 1.28 -1.62 -12.87
N ARG A 17 1.55 -0.40 -12.37
CA ARG A 17 2.87 0.25 -12.42
C ARG A 17 3.19 0.90 -11.09
N ILE A 18 4.45 0.78 -10.68
CA ILE A 18 5.05 1.52 -9.57
C ILE A 18 5.91 2.66 -10.12
N GLY A 19 6.26 3.64 -9.27
CA GLY A 19 7.18 4.73 -9.60
C GLY A 19 6.57 6.11 -9.51
N ILE A 20 7.07 7.03 -10.34
CA ILE A 20 6.72 8.46 -10.26
C ILE A 20 5.34 8.68 -10.88
N ARG A 21 4.44 9.28 -10.08
CA ARG A 21 3.08 9.61 -10.51
C ARG A 21 3.02 11.03 -11.08
N LEU A 22 2.62 11.11 -12.34
CA LEU A 22 2.17 12.32 -13.04
C LEU A 22 0.62 12.35 -13.08
N PRO A 23 -0.01 13.47 -13.44
CA PRO A 23 -1.47 13.62 -13.39
C PRO A 23 -2.25 12.49 -14.07
N PHE A 24 -1.73 12.01 -15.21
CA PHE A 24 -2.39 11.00 -16.05
C PHE A 24 -1.56 9.73 -16.28
N LEU A 25 -0.32 9.65 -15.76
CA LEU A 25 0.59 8.54 -16.03
C LEU A 25 1.41 8.17 -14.79
N THR A 26 1.78 6.91 -14.68
CA THR A 26 2.85 6.47 -13.78
C THR A 26 4.04 6.01 -14.61
N ILE A 27 5.18 6.67 -14.40
CA ILE A 27 6.44 6.31 -15.03
C ILE A 27 7.19 5.38 -14.06
N GLY A 28 7.46 4.18 -14.54
CA GLY A 28 8.20 3.16 -13.81
C GLY A 28 7.81 1.75 -14.26
N PRO A 29 8.39 0.73 -13.60
CA PRO A 29 8.25 -0.65 -14.03
C PRO A 29 6.79 -1.10 -13.95
N LYS A 30 6.38 -1.85 -14.98
CA LYS A 30 5.08 -2.51 -15.05
C LYS A 30 5.18 -3.85 -14.33
N ARG A 31 4.16 -4.19 -13.55
CA ARG A 31 4.00 -5.54 -13.02
C ARG A 31 3.90 -6.53 -14.18
N LEU A 32 4.57 -7.67 -14.03
CA LEU A 32 4.43 -8.80 -14.95
C LEU A 32 3.14 -9.58 -14.66
N THR A 33 2.75 -9.65 -13.39
CA THR A 33 1.58 -10.36 -12.90
C THR A 33 0.64 -9.40 -12.19
N GLU A 34 -0.63 -9.44 -12.56
CA GLU A 34 -1.69 -8.70 -11.87
C GLU A 34 -1.82 -9.13 -10.40
N PRO A 35 -2.29 -8.25 -9.50
CA PRO A 35 -2.64 -8.66 -8.15
C PRO A 35 -3.66 -9.79 -8.14
N ALA A 36 -3.53 -10.73 -7.20
CA ALA A 36 -4.48 -11.83 -7.07
C ALA A 36 -5.88 -11.37 -6.64
N LEU A 37 -5.96 -10.23 -5.93
CA LEU A 37 -7.19 -9.60 -5.49
C LEU A 37 -7.13 -8.12 -5.84
N THR A 38 -8.26 -7.58 -6.27
CA THR A 38 -8.50 -6.14 -6.31
C THR A 38 -8.71 -5.60 -4.89
N PHE A 39 -8.63 -4.29 -4.71
CA PHE A 39 -8.87 -3.67 -3.40
C PHE A 39 -10.28 -3.98 -2.84
N ALA A 40 -11.30 -4.05 -3.72
CA ALA A 40 -12.67 -4.32 -3.32
C ALA A 40 -12.91 -5.76 -2.86
N GLU A 41 -12.03 -6.69 -3.25
CA GLU A 41 -12.08 -8.10 -2.86
C GLU A 41 -11.27 -8.38 -1.59
N LEU A 42 -10.51 -7.40 -1.08
CA LEU A 42 -9.80 -7.56 0.17
C LEU A 42 -10.80 -7.66 1.34
N PRO A 43 -10.54 -8.55 2.32
CA PRO A 43 -11.26 -8.49 3.58
C PRO A 43 -10.95 -7.16 4.30
N PRO A 44 -11.74 -6.78 5.33
CA PRO A 44 -11.40 -5.65 6.18
C PRO A 44 -9.96 -5.79 6.72
N ILE A 45 -9.13 -4.77 6.48
CA ILE A 45 -7.73 -4.73 6.91
C ILE A 45 -7.60 -3.81 8.12
N ASP A 46 -7.20 -4.38 9.25
CA ASP A 46 -6.99 -3.66 10.51
C ASP A 46 -5.63 -2.95 10.52
N LEU A 47 -4.61 -3.61 9.96
CA LEU A 47 -3.22 -3.15 9.99
C LEU A 47 -2.51 -3.33 8.65
N VAL A 48 -1.86 -2.28 8.17
CA VAL A 48 -0.88 -2.34 7.09
C VAL A 48 0.53 -2.24 7.68
N LEU A 49 1.40 -3.17 7.29
CA LEU A 49 2.81 -3.18 7.67
C LEU A 49 3.68 -2.84 6.46
N LEU A 50 4.49 -1.79 6.57
CA LEU A 50 5.40 -1.31 5.53
C LEU A 50 6.85 -1.57 5.95
N SER A 51 7.53 -2.43 5.19
CA SER A 51 8.87 -2.92 5.53
C SER A 51 9.97 -1.89 5.29
N HIS A 52 9.90 -1.11 4.20
CA HIS A 52 10.88 -0.09 3.83
C HIS A 52 10.35 0.88 2.76
N ALA A 53 11.21 1.79 2.30
CA ALA A 53 10.85 3.00 1.56
C ALA A 53 11.10 2.92 0.02
N HIS A 54 10.85 1.76 -0.60
CA HIS A 54 10.93 1.61 -2.06
C HIS A 54 9.55 1.64 -2.74
N PHE A 55 9.51 2.01 -4.02
CA PHE A 55 8.23 2.18 -4.75
C PHE A 55 7.42 0.88 -4.90
N ASP A 56 8.07 -0.27 -4.85
CA ASP A 56 7.48 -1.61 -4.86
C ASP A 56 6.97 -2.08 -3.49
N HIS A 57 7.27 -1.34 -2.42
CA HIS A 57 6.79 -1.64 -1.06
C HIS A 57 5.97 -0.50 -0.45
N ILE A 58 6.03 0.72 -1.02
CA ILE A 58 5.32 1.91 -0.53
C ILE A 58 4.47 2.58 -1.63
N ASP A 59 3.44 1.87 -2.10
CA ASP A 59 2.53 2.44 -3.09
C ASP A 59 1.45 3.32 -2.43
N ARG A 60 1.71 4.63 -2.48
CA ARG A 60 0.80 5.67 -1.96
C ARG A 60 -0.58 5.66 -2.60
N ARG A 61 -0.73 5.15 -3.84
CA ARG A 61 -2.07 5.01 -4.45
C ARG A 61 -2.86 3.92 -3.75
N THR A 62 -2.24 2.77 -3.54
CA THR A 62 -2.82 1.67 -2.78
C THR A 62 -3.17 2.12 -1.36
N LEU A 63 -2.26 2.80 -0.67
CA LEU A 63 -2.49 3.29 0.69
C LEU A 63 -3.67 4.27 0.81
N LYS A 64 -3.97 5.06 -0.22
CA LYS A 64 -5.11 6.01 -0.21
C LYS A 64 -6.48 5.33 -0.25
N LEU A 65 -6.55 4.08 -0.70
CA LEU A 65 -7.80 3.33 -0.79
C LEU A 65 -8.30 2.91 0.59
N PHE A 66 -7.39 2.72 1.55
CA PHE A 66 -7.73 2.32 2.91
C PHE A 66 -8.52 3.41 3.66
N PRO A 67 -9.44 3.03 4.56
CA PRO A 67 -10.14 3.93 5.46
C PRO A 67 -9.19 4.45 6.55
N GLU A 68 -9.59 5.54 7.23
CA GLU A 68 -8.84 6.12 8.36
C GLU A 68 -8.75 5.18 9.58
N SER A 69 -9.65 4.21 9.67
CA SER A 69 -9.64 3.20 10.73
C SER A 69 -8.49 2.20 10.60
N THR A 70 -7.94 2.01 9.39
CA THR A 70 -6.80 1.11 9.17
C THR A 70 -5.54 1.73 9.79
N ARG A 71 -4.82 0.96 10.61
CA ARG A 71 -3.55 1.40 11.19
C ARG A 71 -2.42 1.12 10.21
N VAL A 72 -1.38 1.96 10.22
CA VAL A 72 -0.16 1.75 9.44
C VAL A 72 1.04 1.74 10.37
N ILE A 73 1.82 0.67 10.32
CA ILE A 73 3.15 0.59 10.92
C ILE A 73 4.16 0.62 9.77
N THR A 74 5.16 1.48 9.87
CA THR A 74 6.19 1.67 8.84
C THR A 74 7.58 1.66 9.47
N ALA A 75 8.60 1.38 8.66
CA ALA A 75 9.99 1.46 9.07
C ALA A 75 10.32 2.82 9.71
N SER A 76 11.28 2.83 10.64
CA SER A 76 11.75 4.07 11.27
C SER A 76 12.13 5.10 10.21
N GLN A 77 11.86 6.38 10.50
CA GLN A 77 12.22 7.50 9.63
C GLN A 77 11.57 7.51 8.22
N THR A 78 10.53 6.72 7.96
CA THR A 78 9.80 6.71 6.67
C THR A 78 8.41 7.36 6.72
N ARG A 79 8.01 7.90 7.88
CA ARG A 79 6.67 8.48 8.11
C ARG A 79 6.37 9.67 7.19
N ASP A 80 7.38 10.41 6.76
CA ASP A 80 7.26 11.55 5.84
C ASP A 80 6.66 11.14 4.48
N LEU A 81 6.87 9.90 4.04
CA LEU A 81 6.29 9.38 2.80
C LEU A 81 4.77 9.21 2.88
N LEU A 82 4.24 9.05 4.10
CA LEU A 82 2.81 8.91 4.38
C LEU A 82 2.05 10.25 4.42
N ARG A 83 2.74 11.40 4.45
CA ARG A 83 2.13 12.76 4.61
C ARG A 83 1.01 13.15 3.63
N ARG A 84 0.84 12.43 2.52
CA ARG A 84 -0.28 12.66 1.56
C ARG A 84 -1.24 11.47 1.48
N THR A 85 -1.20 10.59 2.48
CA THR A 85 -2.19 9.54 2.73
C THR A 85 -3.02 9.97 3.94
N LYS A 86 -3.94 9.11 4.39
CA LYS A 86 -4.80 9.40 5.54
C LYS A 86 -4.12 9.08 6.89
N PHE A 87 -2.83 8.73 6.88
CA PHE A 87 -2.07 8.18 8.02
C PHE A 87 -0.87 9.06 8.42
#